data_AF-A0ABD6AZY5-F1
#
_entry.id   AF-A0ABD6AZY5-F1
#
_cell.length_a   1.000
_cell.length_b   1.000
_cell.length_c   1.000
_cell.angle_alpha   90.00
_cell.angle_beta   90.00
_cell.angle_gamma   90.00
#
_symmetry.space_group_name_H-M   'P 1'
#
loop_
_entity.id
_entity.type
_entity.pdbx_description
1 polymer ?
#
loop_
_entity_poly.entity_id
_entity_poly.type
_entity_poly.pdbx_seq_one_letter_code
_entity_poly.pdbx_strand_id
1 'polypeptide(L)'
;MTGPRTRRALLRGSALALPLLAGCSLPSGDDGTTTPERYPLLEQTTLYLDPRVRLDLPSAVEHAGDAADADIALLPVDPDIDPERAVEWLLDGTAVGVLGRPAHEFLLRVQTSDAADEALGQGGYGVPSPPPHFQIGHVVRNDDGSGIVATAGFSWGDLGEDELPNDDRVLGALEQFLTDRASETPTR
;
A
#
# COMPACT_ATOMS: atom_id res chain seq x y z
N MET A 1 -57.85 33.54 -43.59
CA MET A 1 -56.87 34.64 -43.58
C MET A 1 -55.57 34.15 -44.21
N THR A 2 -55.12 34.85 -45.25
CA THR A 2 -53.72 35.08 -45.67
C THR A 2 -52.79 33.88 -45.93
N GLY A 3 -52.41 33.69 -47.20
CA GLY A 3 -51.27 32.86 -47.64
C GLY A 3 -49.91 33.57 -47.50
N PRO A 4 -48.97 33.41 -48.45
CA PRO A 4 -47.99 32.32 -48.55
C PRO A 4 -46.53 32.83 -48.55
N ARG A 5 -45.56 31.89 -48.71
CA ARG A 5 -44.19 32.00 -49.29
C ARG A 5 -42.97 31.88 -48.35
N THR A 6 -42.21 30.81 -48.60
CA THR A 6 -40.77 30.73 -48.93
C THR A 6 -39.81 31.85 -48.46
N ARG A 7 -38.67 31.44 -47.89
CA ARG A 7 -37.31 31.78 -48.37
C ARG A 7 -36.23 30.89 -47.74
N ARG A 8 -35.43 30.26 -48.60
CA ARG A 8 -34.10 29.69 -48.30
C ARG A 8 -33.10 30.84 -48.09
N ALA A 9 -32.14 30.70 -47.18
CA ALA A 9 -30.91 31.47 -47.19
C ALA A 9 -29.75 30.72 -46.50
N LEU A 10 -28.90 30.16 -47.36
CA LEU A 10 -27.44 29.99 -47.28
C LEU A 10 -26.76 30.41 -45.96
N LEU A 11 -26.28 29.43 -45.19
CA LEU A 11 -25.23 29.66 -44.19
C LEU A 11 -23.87 29.49 -44.85
N ARG A 12 -23.18 30.63 -44.92
CA ARG A 12 -21.82 30.82 -45.41
C ARG A 12 -20.83 29.97 -44.62
N GLY A 13 -19.91 29.35 -45.35
CA GLY A 13 -18.66 28.87 -44.79
C GLY A 13 -17.83 30.00 -44.20
N SER A 14 -17.09 29.69 -43.15
CA SER A 14 -15.91 30.41 -42.71
C SER A 14 -15.01 29.39 -42.01
N ALA A 15 -13.99 28.97 -42.73
CA ALA A 15 -12.83 28.29 -42.18
C ALA A 15 -11.98 29.35 -41.46
N LEU A 16 -11.70 29.16 -40.17
CA LEU A 16 -10.61 29.86 -39.49
C LEU A 16 -10.01 28.95 -38.40
N ALA A 17 -8.77 28.56 -38.68
CA ALA A 17 -7.62 28.36 -37.79
C ALA A 17 -7.88 27.86 -36.36
N LEU A 18 -7.45 26.62 -36.11
CA LEU A 18 -7.08 26.15 -34.77
C LEU A 18 -5.82 26.91 -34.32
N PRO A 19 -5.84 27.68 -33.22
CA PRO A 19 -4.60 28.11 -32.59
C PRO A 19 -3.95 26.91 -31.90
N LEU A 20 -2.67 26.71 -32.18
CA LEU A 20 -1.77 25.89 -31.37
C LEU A 20 -1.86 26.40 -29.93
N LEU A 21 -2.39 25.58 -29.02
CA LEU A 21 -2.24 25.82 -27.59
C LEU A 21 -0.77 25.59 -27.24
N ALA A 22 -0.03 26.69 -27.28
CA ALA A 22 1.25 26.86 -26.64
C ALA A 22 1.14 26.47 -25.15
N GLY A 23 2.26 25.96 -24.63
CA GLY A 23 2.38 25.46 -23.28
C GLY A 23 1.79 26.39 -22.23
N CYS A 24 0.97 25.80 -21.36
CA CYS A 24 0.65 26.40 -20.07
C CYS A 24 1.89 26.26 -19.18
N SER A 25 2.80 27.23 -19.30
CA SER A 25 3.66 27.58 -18.18
C SER A 25 2.76 28.15 -17.07
N LEU A 26 2.62 27.41 -15.98
CA LEU A 26 2.02 27.93 -14.75
C LEU A 26 3.03 28.87 -14.07
N PRO A 27 2.60 30.07 -13.64
CA PRO A 27 3.47 31.00 -12.91
C PRO A 27 3.64 30.57 -11.44
N SER A 28 4.90 30.62 -10.99
CA SER A 28 5.36 30.33 -9.63
C SER A 28 4.69 31.21 -8.56
N GLY A 29 4.43 30.61 -7.40
CA GLY A 29 4.02 31.32 -6.19
C GLY A 29 3.79 30.38 -5.02
N ASP A 30 4.86 29.81 -4.46
CA ASP A 30 5.05 29.76 -3.01
C ASP A 30 6.55 29.60 -2.69
N ASP A 31 7.08 30.56 -1.93
CA ASP A 31 8.44 30.54 -1.38
C ASP A 31 8.42 29.62 -0.15
N GLY A 32 8.52 28.33 -0.41
CA GLY A 32 8.74 27.31 0.57
C GLY A 32 9.23 26.11 -0.20
N THR A 33 10.54 25.85 -0.18
CA THR A 33 11.09 24.60 -0.67
C THR A 33 10.59 23.48 0.26
N THR A 34 9.31 23.11 0.14
CA THR A 34 8.81 21.85 0.66
C THR A 34 9.59 20.81 -0.11
N THR A 35 10.58 20.25 0.56
CA THR A 35 11.32 19.12 0.02
C THR A 35 10.25 18.06 -0.27
N PRO A 36 10.14 17.54 -1.49
CA PRO A 36 9.07 16.59 -1.81
C PRO A 36 9.13 15.46 -0.80
N GLU A 37 7.97 15.17 -0.18
CA GLU A 37 7.79 14.06 0.75
C GLU A 37 8.31 12.79 0.07
N ARG A 38 9.29 12.15 0.70
CA ARG A 38 9.95 10.99 0.09
C ARG A 38 9.03 9.77 0.15
N TYR A 39 8.18 9.69 1.18
CA TYR A 39 7.27 8.58 1.46
C TYR A 39 5.88 9.12 1.90
N PRO A 40 5.11 9.73 0.98
CA PRO A 40 3.91 10.50 1.32
C PRO A 40 2.81 9.66 1.98
N LEU A 41 2.65 8.37 1.63
CA LEU A 41 1.66 7.52 2.30
C LEU A 41 2.16 7.05 3.66
N LEU A 42 3.46 6.74 3.76
CA LEU A 42 4.06 6.32 5.03
C LEU A 42 4.04 7.43 6.09
N GLU A 43 4.19 8.69 5.68
CA GLU A 43 4.06 9.86 6.58
C GLU A 43 2.64 10.05 7.14
N GLN A 44 1.64 9.40 6.55
CA GLN A 44 0.26 9.37 7.02
C GLN A 44 -0.11 8.05 7.72
N THR A 45 0.87 7.18 7.93
CA THR A 45 0.69 5.82 8.47
C THR A 45 1.37 5.72 9.83
N THR A 46 0.66 5.17 10.82
CA THR A 46 1.19 4.89 12.14
C THR A 46 1.89 3.53 12.15
N LEU A 47 3.17 3.51 12.50
CA LEU A 47 3.96 2.28 12.57
C LEU A 47 4.18 1.83 14.01
N TYR A 48 4.02 0.53 14.26
CA TYR A 48 4.63 -0.12 15.40
C TYR A 48 5.93 -0.80 14.96
N LEU A 49 7.00 -0.63 15.74
CA LEU A 49 8.28 -1.31 15.51
C LEU A 49 8.58 -2.19 16.71
N ASP A 50 8.73 -3.51 16.49
CA ASP A 50 9.28 -4.40 17.50
C ASP A 50 10.67 -3.87 17.92
N PRO A 51 11.00 -3.83 19.24
CA PRO A 51 12.27 -3.30 19.73
C PRO A 51 13.54 -3.94 19.15
N ARG A 52 13.42 -5.12 18.54
CA ARG A 52 14.50 -5.85 17.85
C ARG A 52 14.66 -5.45 16.38
N VAL A 53 13.66 -4.81 15.79
CA VAL A 53 13.79 -4.18 14.46
C VAL A 53 14.54 -2.86 14.63
N ARG A 54 15.58 -2.68 13.81
CA ARG A 54 16.33 -1.43 13.71
C ARG A 54 15.99 -0.82 12.36
N LEU A 55 15.28 0.30 12.40
CA LEU A 55 14.85 1.06 11.24
C LEU A 55 14.83 2.53 11.63
N ASP A 56 15.65 3.36 10.97
CA ASP A 56 15.64 4.80 11.17
C ASP A 56 14.44 5.40 10.43
N LEU A 57 13.38 5.70 11.18
CA LEU A 57 12.17 6.31 10.62
C LEU A 57 12.39 7.80 10.35
N PRO A 58 11.89 8.32 9.21
CA PRO A 58 11.76 9.75 9.01
C PRO A 58 10.91 10.37 10.13
N SER A 59 11.25 11.58 10.57
CA SER A 59 10.58 12.25 11.70
C SER A 59 9.09 12.51 11.50
N ALA A 60 8.61 12.45 10.26
CA ALA A 60 7.21 12.64 9.89
C ALA A 60 6.38 11.35 10.04
N VAL A 61 7.01 10.17 10.17
CA VAL A 61 6.32 8.90 10.37
C VAL A 61 5.96 8.74 11.86
N GLU A 62 4.68 8.54 12.15
CA GLU A 62 4.20 8.36 13.52
C GLU A 62 4.54 6.95 14.04
N HIS A 63 4.89 6.88 15.33
CA HIS A 63 5.24 5.62 16.00
C HIS A 63 4.24 5.30 17.13
N ALA A 64 3.60 4.14 17.03
CA ALA A 64 2.74 3.62 18.08
C ALA A 64 3.53 2.83 19.13
N GLY A 65 3.10 2.96 20.40
CA GLY A 65 3.67 2.20 21.51
C GLY A 65 3.19 0.74 21.59
N ASP A 66 2.06 0.42 20.95
CA ASP A 66 1.48 -0.92 20.85
C ASP A 66 1.13 -1.21 19.38
N ALA A 67 1.24 -2.48 18.97
CA ALA A 67 0.90 -2.91 17.62
C ALA A 67 -0.60 -2.75 17.31
N ALA A 68 -1.48 -2.88 18.32
CA ALA A 68 -2.92 -2.75 18.12
C ALA A 68 -3.36 -1.30 17.79
N ASP A 69 -2.51 -0.31 18.08
CA ASP A 69 -2.76 1.10 17.78
C ASP A 69 -2.10 1.53 16.45
N ALA A 70 -1.48 0.61 15.72
CA ALA A 70 -0.74 0.90 14.49
C ALA A 70 -1.52 0.48 13.23
N ASP A 71 -1.24 1.15 12.13
CA ASP A 71 -1.69 0.74 10.80
C ASP A 71 -0.81 -0.41 10.27
N ILE A 72 0.48 -0.42 10.61
CA ILE A 72 1.42 -1.49 10.27
C ILE A 72 2.31 -1.82 11.47
N ALA A 73 2.38 -3.09 11.84
CA ALA A 73 3.32 -3.63 12.82
C ALA A 73 4.52 -4.30 12.11
N LEU A 74 5.73 -3.81 12.35
CA LEU A 74 6.97 -4.40 11.85
C LEU A 74 7.65 -5.28 12.89
N LEU A 75 7.86 -6.53 12.52
CA LEU A 75 8.39 -7.60 13.33
C LEU A 75 9.70 -8.15 12.72
N PRO A 76 10.61 -8.72 13.54
CA PRO A 76 11.75 -9.47 13.02
C PRO A 76 11.31 -10.83 12.48
N VAL A 77 12.19 -11.51 11.75
CA VAL A 77 11.96 -12.84 11.15
C VAL A 77 11.45 -13.92 12.12
N ASP A 78 11.85 -13.85 13.39
CA ASP A 78 11.39 -14.73 14.46
C ASP A 78 10.78 -13.90 15.60
N PRO A 79 9.51 -13.45 15.43
CA PRO A 79 8.86 -12.63 16.42
C PRO A 79 8.51 -13.45 17.66
N ASP A 80 8.59 -12.82 18.84
CA ASP A 80 8.13 -13.43 20.11
C ASP A 80 6.66 -13.08 20.31
N ILE A 81 5.87 -13.36 19.28
CA ILE A 81 4.45 -13.07 19.18
C ILE A 81 3.77 -14.34 18.69
N ASP A 82 2.66 -14.69 19.35
CA ASP A 82 1.85 -15.81 18.93
C ASP A 82 1.16 -15.52 17.59
N PRO A 83 1.10 -16.48 16.65
CA PRO A 83 0.39 -16.30 15.39
C PRO A 83 -1.08 -15.86 15.56
N GLU A 84 -1.79 -16.34 16.58
CA GLU A 84 -3.17 -15.95 16.86
C GLU A 84 -3.28 -14.46 17.23
N ARG A 85 -2.32 -13.95 18.00
CA ARG A 85 -2.26 -12.51 18.33
C ARG A 85 -2.03 -11.66 17.08
N ALA A 86 -1.23 -12.14 16.13
CA ALA A 86 -1.06 -11.46 14.85
C ALA A 86 -2.33 -11.53 13.98
N VAL A 87 -3.14 -12.60 14.07
CA VAL A 87 -4.47 -12.65 13.44
C VAL A 87 -5.39 -11.58 13.99
N GLU A 88 -5.40 -11.35 15.31
CA GLU A 88 -6.21 -10.29 15.92
C GLU A 88 -5.87 -8.91 15.33
N TRP A 89 -4.58 -8.56 15.26
CA TRP A 89 -4.11 -7.32 14.64
C TRP A 89 -4.56 -7.20 13.18
N LEU A 90 -4.41 -8.28 12.41
CA LEU A 90 -4.80 -8.34 11.02
C LEU A 90 -6.32 -8.12 10.83
N LEU A 91 -7.14 -8.66 11.72
CA LEU A 91 -8.59 -8.52 11.68
C LEU A 91 -9.06 -7.10 12.04
N ASP A 92 -8.32 -6.44 12.93
CA ASP A 92 -8.53 -5.04 13.32
C ASP A 92 -7.99 -4.02 12.30
N GLY A 93 -7.29 -4.50 11.28
CA GLY A 93 -6.82 -3.71 10.14
C GLY A 93 -5.32 -3.38 10.16
N THR A 94 -4.61 -3.74 11.22
CA THR A 94 -3.16 -3.59 11.31
C THR A 94 -2.46 -4.62 10.41
N ALA A 95 -1.75 -4.15 9.39
CA ALA A 95 -0.91 -5.04 8.57
C ALA A 95 0.31 -5.51 9.36
N VAL A 96 0.80 -6.72 9.08
CA VAL A 96 1.94 -7.31 9.79
C VAL A 96 3.11 -7.52 8.83
N GLY A 97 4.14 -6.70 8.96
CA GLY A 97 5.40 -6.82 8.22
C GLY A 97 6.42 -7.65 8.99
N VAL A 98 7.09 -8.59 8.33
CA VAL A 98 8.14 -9.44 8.88
C VAL A 98 9.43 -9.21 8.11
N LEU A 99 10.46 -8.71 8.81
CA LEU A 99 11.76 -8.35 8.24
C LEU A 99 12.81 -9.43 8.47
N GLY A 100 13.44 -9.87 7.38
CA GLY A 100 14.47 -10.90 7.34
C GLY A 100 14.02 -12.14 6.55
N ARG A 101 14.92 -13.11 6.42
CA ARG A 101 14.64 -14.37 5.72
C ARG A 101 14.78 -15.54 6.71
N PRO A 102 13.81 -16.47 6.77
CA PRO A 102 12.59 -16.56 5.97
C PRO A 102 11.38 -15.82 6.60
N ALA A 103 11.08 -14.57 6.18
CA ALA A 103 9.91 -13.82 6.65
C ALA A 103 8.57 -14.56 6.47
N HIS A 104 8.49 -15.41 5.44
CA HIS A 104 7.28 -16.15 5.10
C HIS A 104 6.89 -17.20 6.15
N GLU A 105 7.81 -17.70 6.97
CA GLU A 105 7.49 -18.78 7.92
C GLU A 105 6.53 -18.32 9.01
N PHE A 106 6.73 -17.11 9.56
CA PHE A 106 5.79 -16.56 10.54
C PHE A 106 4.42 -16.30 9.90
N LEU A 107 4.38 -15.62 8.76
CA LEU A 107 3.11 -15.32 8.08
C LEU A 107 2.39 -16.58 7.60
N LEU A 108 3.12 -17.65 7.28
CA LEU A 108 2.52 -18.95 6.99
C LEU A 108 1.84 -19.53 8.23
N ARG A 109 2.50 -19.49 9.40
CA ARG A 109 1.88 -19.92 10.66
C ARG A 109 0.62 -19.11 11.00
N VAL A 110 0.64 -17.80 10.73
CA VAL A 110 -0.53 -16.93 10.87
C VAL A 110 -1.66 -17.38 9.92
N GLN A 111 -1.36 -17.55 8.64
CA GLN A 111 -2.32 -17.98 7.60
C GLN A 111 -2.94 -19.36 7.90
N THR A 112 -2.18 -20.29 8.50
CA THR A 112 -2.62 -21.66 8.79
C THR A 112 -3.09 -21.85 10.23
N SER A 113 -3.25 -20.77 11.00
CA SER A 113 -3.72 -20.86 12.38
C SER A 113 -5.22 -21.14 12.45
N ASP A 114 -5.66 -21.79 13.53
CA ASP A 114 -7.09 -22.03 13.79
C ASP A 114 -7.85 -20.69 13.91
N ALA A 115 -7.22 -19.65 14.47
CA ALA A 115 -7.80 -18.32 14.56
C ALA A 115 -8.07 -17.69 13.17
N ALA A 116 -7.14 -17.84 12.22
CA ALA A 116 -7.34 -17.35 10.86
C ALA A 116 -8.46 -18.14 10.16
N ASP A 117 -8.50 -19.45 10.32
CA ASP A 117 -9.56 -20.30 9.75
C ASP A 117 -10.94 -19.95 10.31
N GLU A 118 -11.05 -19.79 11.63
CA GLU A 118 -12.31 -19.44 12.28
C GLU A 118 -12.81 -18.06 11.85
N ALA A 119 -11.91 -17.07 11.74
CA ALA A 119 -12.28 -15.70 11.46
C ALA A 119 -12.51 -15.39 9.97
N LEU A 120 -11.77 -16.03 9.07
CA LEU A 120 -11.75 -15.71 7.64
C LEU A 120 -12.27 -16.85 6.76
N GLY A 121 -12.35 -18.07 7.30
CA GLY A 121 -12.65 -19.30 6.60
C GLY A 121 -11.41 -19.97 6.00
N GLN A 122 -11.62 -21.15 5.41
CA GLN A 122 -10.57 -21.94 4.75
C GLN A 122 -10.09 -21.24 3.47
N GLY A 123 -8.92 -20.63 3.54
CA GLY A 123 -8.23 -20.00 2.42
C GLY A 123 -7.10 -20.85 1.83
N GLY A 124 -6.63 -20.46 0.64
CA GLY A 124 -5.37 -20.97 0.10
C GLY A 124 -4.20 -20.11 0.57
N TYR A 125 -3.08 -20.73 0.93
CA TYR A 125 -1.83 -20.05 1.26
C TYR A 125 -0.75 -20.38 0.23
N GLY A 126 0.15 -19.41 0.00
CA GLY A 126 1.27 -19.54 -0.93
C GLY A 126 2.60 -19.48 -0.19
N VAL A 127 3.52 -20.39 -0.52
CA VAL A 127 4.90 -20.31 -0.06
C VAL A 127 5.75 -19.69 -1.18
N PRO A 128 6.26 -18.46 -1.01
CA PRO A 128 7.08 -17.82 -2.03
C PRO A 128 8.40 -18.58 -2.20
N SER A 129 8.82 -18.75 -3.45
CA SER A 129 10.11 -19.36 -3.81
C SER A 129 10.78 -18.50 -4.90
N PRO A 130 11.91 -17.84 -4.61
CA PRO A 130 12.64 -17.86 -3.33
C PRO A 130 11.88 -17.11 -2.20
N PRO A 131 12.20 -17.38 -0.93
CA PRO A 131 11.69 -16.61 0.21
C PRO A 131 12.05 -15.12 0.10
N PRO A 132 11.13 -14.20 0.40
CA PRO A 132 11.43 -12.77 0.39
C PRO A 132 12.30 -12.36 1.58
N HIS A 133 12.97 -11.21 1.45
CA HIS A 133 13.72 -10.55 2.52
C HIS A 133 12.82 -9.75 3.46
N PHE A 134 11.65 -9.34 2.96
CA PHE A 134 10.64 -8.62 3.73
C PHE A 134 9.26 -9.04 3.21
N GLN A 135 8.32 -9.33 4.09
CA GLN A 135 6.97 -9.74 3.69
C GLN A 135 5.92 -9.11 4.58
N ILE A 136 4.82 -8.64 4.00
CA ILE A 136 3.72 -7.98 4.70
C ILE A 136 2.45 -8.80 4.53
N GLY A 137 1.88 -9.28 5.63
CA GLY A 137 0.56 -9.87 5.69
C GLY A 137 -0.52 -8.82 5.93
N HIS A 138 -1.69 -8.98 5.30
CA HIS A 138 -2.85 -8.11 5.50
C HIS A 138 -4.15 -8.87 5.17
N VAL A 139 -5.28 -8.41 5.70
CA VAL A 139 -6.58 -9.03 5.39
C VAL A 139 -7.17 -8.45 4.11
N VAL A 140 -7.65 -9.35 3.25
CA VAL A 140 -8.54 -9.04 2.13
C VAL A 140 -9.86 -9.75 2.41
N ARG A 141 -10.96 -8.97 2.51
CA ARG A 141 -12.30 -9.51 2.74
C ARG A 141 -13.13 -9.52 1.46
N ASN A 142 -13.97 -10.54 1.33
CA ASN A 142 -14.99 -10.67 0.31
C ASN A 142 -16.30 -10.02 0.78
N ASP A 143 -17.22 -9.78 -0.16
CA ASP A 143 -18.54 -9.19 0.12
C ASP A 143 -19.41 -10.03 1.07
N ASP A 144 -19.16 -11.33 1.17
CA ASP A 144 -19.88 -12.26 2.05
C ASP A 144 -19.31 -12.32 3.48
N GLY A 145 -18.28 -11.53 3.78
CA GLY A 145 -17.63 -11.46 5.08
C GLY A 145 -16.49 -12.46 5.28
N SER A 146 -16.29 -13.42 4.36
CA SER A 146 -15.09 -14.27 4.35
C SER A 146 -13.86 -13.46 3.92
N GLY A 147 -12.67 -14.04 4.07
CA GLY A 147 -11.45 -13.37 3.62
C GLY A 147 -10.24 -14.28 3.60
N ILE A 148 -9.08 -13.68 3.37
CA ILE A 148 -7.79 -14.34 3.49
C ILE A 148 -6.77 -13.39 4.09
N VAL A 149 -5.72 -13.94 4.71
CA VAL A 149 -4.48 -13.20 4.96
C VAL A 149 -3.66 -13.25 3.68
N ALA A 150 -3.72 -12.18 2.89
CA ALA A 150 -2.88 -12.00 1.71
C ALA A 150 -1.49 -11.52 2.10
N THR A 151 -0.49 -11.80 1.27
CA THR A 151 0.90 -11.36 1.53
C THR A 151 1.52 -10.65 0.36
N ALA A 152 2.25 -9.57 0.62
CA ALA A 152 3.13 -8.88 -0.33
C ALA A 152 4.59 -9.16 0.04
N GLY A 153 5.38 -9.69 -0.90
CA GLY A 153 6.79 -10.05 -0.66
C GLY A 153 7.76 -9.16 -1.43
N PHE A 154 8.83 -8.74 -0.75
CA PHE A 154 9.87 -7.86 -1.30
C PHE A 154 11.23 -8.54 -1.20
N SER A 155 11.98 -8.52 -2.32
CA SER A 155 13.30 -9.13 -2.43
C SER A 155 14.22 -8.21 -3.21
N TRP A 156 15.50 -8.20 -2.85
CA TRP A 156 16.52 -7.43 -3.55
C TRP A 156 17.61 -8.38 -4.03
N GLY A 157 17.82 -8.45 -5.35
CA GLY A 157 18.68 -9.45 -5.98
C GLY A 157 20.16 -9.32 -5.64
N ASP A 158 20.58 -8.19 -5.09
CA ASP A 158 21.93 -7.94 -4.59
C ASP A 158 22.14 -8.38 -3.14
N LEU A 159 21.08 -8.70 -2.39
CA LEU A 159 21.18 -9.17 -1.01
C LEU A 159 21.32 -10.68 -0.92
N GLY A 160 22.21 -11.13 -0.04
CA GLY A 160 22.34 -12.53 0.35
C GLY A 160 21.11 -13.06 1.10
N GLU A 161 21.12 -14.35 1.45
CA GLU A 161 19.99 -14.97 2.17
C GLU A 161 19.80 -14.40 3.57
N ASP A 162 20.89 -14.16 4.30
CA ASP A 162 20.88 -13.66 5.68
C ASP A 162 21.04 -12.12 5.78
N GLU A 163 21.11 -11.43 4.63
CA GLU A 163 21.33 -9.99 4.60
C GLU A 163 20.01 -9.24 4.73
N LEU A 164 19.97 -8.29 5.67
CA LEU A 164 18.81 -7.42 5.85
C LEU A 164 18.87 -6.25 4.84
N PRO A 165 17.72 -5.84 4.27
CA PRO A 165 17.66 -4.61 3.50
C PRO A 165 17.98 -3.42 4.41
N ASN A 166 18.56 -2.38 3.81
CA ASN A 166 18.74 -1.09 4.50
C ASN A 166 17.40 -0.35 4.65
N ASP A 167 17.43 0.70 5.45
CA ASP A 167 16.23 1.46 5.83
C ASP A 167 15.48 2.02 4.62
N ASP A 168 16.19 2.64 3.66
CA ASP A 168 15.58 3.18 2.44
C ASP A 168 14.81 2.11 1.64
N ARG A 169 15.31 0.87 1.63
CA ARG A 169 14.64 -0.27 0.97
C ARG A 169 13.40 -0.72 1.72
N VAL A 170 13.45 -0.78 3.05
CA VAL A 170 12.28 -1.13 3.88
C VAL A 170 11.20 -0.07 3.77
N LEU A 171 11.57 1.21 3.91
CA LEU A 171 10.64 2.35 3.78
C LEU A 171 10.04 2.42 2.37
N GLY A 172 10.84 2.18 1.33
CA GLY A 172 10.36 2.11 -0.04
C GLY A 172 9.39 0.95 -0.29
N ALA A 173 9.62 -0.21 0.33
CA ALA A 173 8.71 -1.36 0.25
C ALA A 173 7.37 -1.08 0.98
N LEU A 174 7.43 -0.40 2.13
CA LEU A 174 6.23 0.04 2.85
C LEU A 174 5.40 1.05 2.03
N GLU A 175 6.05 2.06 1.46
CA GLU A 175 5.38 3.04 0.59
C GLU A 175 4.76 2.37 -0.63
N GLN A 176 5.46 1.43 -1.26
CA GLN A 176 4.93 0.65 -2.38
C GLN A 176 3.70 -0.16 -1.96
N PHE A 177 3.78 -0.88 -0.84
CA PHE A 177 2.66 -1.65 -0.30
C PHE A 177 1.41 -0.77 -0.07
N LEU A 178 1.60 0.40 0.54
CA LEU A 178 0.52 1.36 0.76
C LEU A 178 -0.06 1.88 -0.55
N THR A 179 0.79 2.16 -1.54
CA THR A 179 0.39 2.62 -2.89
C THR A 179 -0.46 1.58 -3.61
N ASP A 180 -0.03 0.32 -3.57
CA ASP A 180 -0.72 -0.79 -4.21
C ASP A 180 -2.11 -0.98 -3.56
N ARG A 181 -2.20 -0.95 -2.21
CA ARG A 181 -3.48 -1.02 -1.49
C ARG A 181 -4.43 0.15 -1.76
N ALA A 182 -3.89 1.36 -1.83
CA ALA A 182 -4.68 2.54 -2.17
C ALA A 182 -5.27 2.44 -3.59
N SER A 183 -4.55 1.80 -4.51
CA SER A 183 -4.99 1.60 -5.90
C SER A 183 -6.03 0.48 -6.04
N GLU A 184 -6.00 -0.52 -5.17
CA GLU A 184 -6.95 -1.65 -5.15
C GLU A 184 -8.31 -1.27 -4.57
N THR A 185 -8.39 -0.19 -3.78
CA THR A 185 -9.66 0.32 -3.24
C THR A 185 -10.40 1.07 -4.36
N PRO A 186 -11.51 0.56 -4.94
CA PRO A 186 -12.22 1.31 -5.96
C PRO A 186 -12.84 2.55 -5.31
N THR A 187 -12.54 3.74 -5.84
CA THR A 187 -13.28 4.96 -5.51
C THR A 187 -14.77 4.68 -5.74
N ARG A 188 -15.52 4.65 -4.64
CA ARG A 188 -16.93 4.27 -4.62
C ARG A 188 -17.82 5.30 -5.33
#